data_AF-A0AAV1JNZ8-F1
#
_entry.id   AF-A0AAV1JNZ8-F1
#
_cell.length_a   1.000
_cell.length_b   1.000
_cell.length_c   1.000
_cell.angle_alpha   90.00
_cell.angle_beta   90.00
_cell.angle_gamma   90.00
#
_symmetry.space_group_name_H-M   'P 1'
#
loop_
_entity.id
_entity.type
_entity.pdbx_description
1 polymer ?
#
loop_
_entity_poly.entity_id
_entity_poly.type
_entity_poly.pdbx_seq_one_letter_code
_entity_poly.pdbx_strand_id
1 'polypeptide(L)'
;MASPGMMQSGLSRELFESWCTDPKNGVIIAGYCVEGTLAKTILSEPEEITTMSGQKLPLKMSVDYISFSAHTDYQQTSEFINILKPPHVVLVHGEQNEMSRLKAALQREHRTRLAVHTPRNTQLLSLTFRGDKTAKVMGSLAVDPSKPGEQLQGILVKRNFNYHILAPSDLNKYTELTQSEVVQRQSIHYTGSSALLRHVVVRLAGTIEFLSETRWRLYNCIDMIIEPPVIVLEWQAQPVSDMYADAVVAAVLGASSLSAPAHLPLAPKLDRMHFKECVIEMLQEMFGEDSVPKIFKGEKLHVEVNDKRADIDLLALEEKGRESLERMVQSAISKLYSALAPVKAPPPPTC
;
A
#
# COMPACT_ATOMS: atom_id res chain seq x y z
N MET A 1 24.72 -31.08 -55.28
CA MET A 1 24.27 -31.04 -53.87
C MET A 1 22.83 -31.52 -53.82
N ALA A 2 22.47 -32.37 -52.86
CA ALA A 2 21.13 -32.95 -52.75
C ALA A 2 20.67 -32.93 -51.29
N SER A 3 19.36 -32.83 -51.07
CA SER A 3 18.73 -32.86 -49.74
C SER A 3 18.14 -34.23 -49.44
N PRO A 4 17.92 -34.58 -48.16
CA PRO A 4 18.35 -33.92 -46.92
C PRO A 4 19.84 -34.15 -46.57
N GLY A 5 20.47 -33.21 -45.87
CA GLY A 5 21.92 -33.25 -45.57
C GLY A 5 22.39 -34.42 -44.70
N MET A 6 21.49 -35.08 -43.95
CA MET A 6 21.81 -36.25 -43.13
C MET A 6 21.47 -37.60 -43.78
N MET A 7 21.00 -37.59 -45.04
CA MET A 7 20.81 -38.78 -45.88
C MET A 7 19.89 -39.86 -45.28
N GLN A 8 18.88 -39.42 -44.52
CA GLN A 8 17.87 -40.33 -43.94
C GLN A 8 16.94 -40.92 -44.99
N SER A 9 16.61 -40.16 -46.03
CA SER A 9 15.71 -40.54 -47.13
C SER A 9 15.88 -39.58 -48.32
N GLY A 10 15.08 -39.75 -49.37
CA GLY A 10 15.00 -38.81 -50.50
C GLY A 10 16.23 -38.81 -51.41
N LEU A 11 16.36 -37.75 -52.21
CA LEU A 11 17.29 -37.70 -53.33
C LEU A 11 18.76 -37.88 -52.92
N SER A 12 19.19 -37.26 -51.81
CA SER A 12 20.56 -37.45 -51.30
C SER A 12 20.88 -38.91 -50.97
N ARG A 13 19.89 -39.67 -50.48
CA ARG A 13 20.03 -41.08 -50.12
C ARG A 13 20.04 -41.97 -51.36
N GLU A 14 19.14 -41.73 -52.30
CA GLU A 14 19.06 -42.48 -53.56
C GLU A 14 20.32 -42.32 -54.42
N LEU A 15 20.84 -41.09 -54.51
CA LEU A 15 22.09 -40.83 -55.23
C LEU A 15 23.27 -41.50 -54.54
N PHE A 16 23.32 -41.48 -53.20
CA PHE A 16 24.37 -42.16 -52.46
C PHE A 16 24.35 -43.68 -52.67
N GLU A 17 23.19 -44.32 -52.55
CA GLU A 17 23.06 -45.76 -52.79
C GLU A 17 23.47 -46.13 -54.22
N SER A 18 23.15 -45.27 -55.20
CA SER A 18 23.53 -45.46 -56.60
C SER A 18 25.04 -45.31 -56.86
N TRP A 19 25.74 -44.50 -56.06
CA TRP A 19 27.14 -44.11 -56.30
C TRP A 19 28.14 -44.77 -55.34
N CYS A 20 27.69 -45.32 -54.21
CA CYS A 20 28.56 -45.79 -53.13
C CYS A 20 29.50 -46.94 -53.48
N THR A 21 29.17 -47.73 -54.51
CA THR A 21 29.92 -48.92 -54.90
C THR A 21 31.08 -48.63 -55.86
N ASP A 22 31.17 -47.43 -56.43
CA ASP A 22 32.25 -47.04 -57.36
C ASP A 22 33.32 -46.20 -56.62
N PRO A 23 34.59 -46.65 -56.58
CA PRO A 23 35.67 -45.93 -55.91
C PRO A 23 36.06 -44.61 -56.58
N LYS A 24 35.58 -44.32 -57.79
CA LYS A 24 35.79 -43.01 -58.45
C LYS A 24 34.90 -41.91 -57.88
N ASN A 25 33.87 -42.28 -57.14
CA ASN A 25 32.94 -41.34 -56.54
C ASN A 25 33.43 -40.87 -55.16
N GLY A 26 32.87 -39.74 -54.71
CA GLY A 26 33.14 -39.17 -53.40
C GLY A 26 31.94 -38.43 -52.84
N VAL A 27 31.78 -38.46 -51.52
CA VAL A 27 30.73 -37.74 -50.79
C VAL A 27 31.39 -36.80 -49.81
N ILE A 28 31.00 -35.52 -49.89
CA ILE A 28 31.47 -34.49 -48.98
C ILE A 28 30.33 -34.12 -48.04
N ILE A 29 30.54 -34.37 -46.76
CA ILE A 29 29.60 -34.00 -45.70
C ILE A 29 29.97 -32.61 -45.19
N ALA A 30 29.11 -31.64 -45.49
CA ALA A 30 29.37 -30.22 -45.25
C ALA A 30 28.83 -29.68 -43.90
N GLY A 31 28.07 -30.47 -43.15
CA GLY A 31 27.37 -30.01 -41.95
C GLY A 31 27.38 -31.03 -40.82
N TYR A 32 26.99 -30.62 -39.62
CA TYR A 32 26.95 -31.50 -38.45
C TYR A 32 25.98 -32.67 -38.65
N CYS A 33 26.44 -33.89 -38.34
CA CYS A 33 25.62 -35.11 -38.40
C CYS A 33 25.26 -35.58 -37.00
N VAL A 34 23.96 -35.81 -36.79
CA VAL A 34 23.43 -36.35 -35.53
C VAL A 34 23.68 -37.86 -35.48
N GLU A 35 23.95 -38.37 -34.28
CA GLU A 35 24.02 -39.81 -34.02
C GLU A 35 22.78 -40.57 -34.50
N GLY A 36 22.99 -41.77 -35.05
CA GLY A 36 21.92 -42.59 -35.63
C GLY A 36 21.49 -42.21 -37.06
N THR A 37 22.13 -41.22 -37.69
CA THR A 37 21.91 -40.91 -39.12
C THR A 37 22.93 -41.60 -40.01
N LEU A 38 22.55 -41.93 -41.26
CA LEU A 38 23.48 -42.55 -42.22
C LEU A 38 24.71 -41.67 -42.42
N ALA A 39 24.53 -40.35 -42.56
CA ALA A 39 25.63 -39.42 -42.71
C ALA A 39 26.65 -39.48 -41.56
N LYS A 40 26.21 -39.77 -40.32
CA LYS A 40 27.12 -39.98 -39.20
C LYS A 40 27.80 -41.36 -39.27
N THR A 41 27.07 -42.41 -39.65
CA THR A 41 27.62 -43.77 -39.78
C THR A 41 28.70 -43.88 -40.85
N ILE A 42 28.54 -43.23 -42.00
CA ILE A 42 29.52 -43.34 -43.09
C ILE A 42 30.85 -42.66 -42.78
N LEU A 43 30.88 -41.71 -41.84
CA LEU A 43 32.11 -41.06 -41.38
C LEU A 43 33.05 -42.01 -40.63
N SER A 44 32.54 -43.15 -40.14
CA SER A 44 33.40 -44.21 -39.59
C SER A 44 33.87 -45.21 -40.65
N GLU A 45 33.63 -44.93 -41.94
CA GLU A 45 34.02 -45.75 -43.09
C GLU A 45 33.70 -47.26 -42.92
N PRO A 46 32.41 -47.62 -42.73
CA PRO A 46 32.03 -49.02 -42.64
C PRO A 46 32.25 -49.74 -43.98
N GLU A 47 32.60 -51.04 -43.96
CA GLU A 47 32.77 -51.84 -45.19
C GLU A 47 31.48 -51.95 -46.01
N GLU A 48 30.32 -51.98 -45.34
CA GLU A 48 29.00 -52.10 -45.96
C GLU A 48 28.00 -51.09 -45.36
N ILE A 49 27.09 -50.59 -46.21
CA ILE A 49 25.95 -49.76 -45.81
C ILE A 49 24.64 -50.47 -46.13
N THR A 50 23.61 -50.23 -45.32
CA THR A 50 22.27 -50.77 -45.55
C THR A 50 21.44 -49.79 -46.39
N THR A 51 20.82 -50.26 -47.47
CA THR A 51 19.92 -49.47 -48.32
C THR A 51 18.56 -49.27 -47.67
N MET A 52 17.76 -48.35 -48.21
CA MET A 52 16.35 -48.18 -47.82
C MET A 52 15.51 -49.45 -48.04
N SER A 53 15.89 -50.30 -48.99
CA SER A 53 15.26 -51.60 -49.25
C SER A 53 15.76 -52.73 -48.33
N GLY A 54 16.70 -52.45 -47.42
CA GLY A 54 17.28 -53.42 -46.48
C GLY A 54 18.41 -54.28 -47.05
N GLN A 55 18.85 -54.03 -48.29
CA GLN A 55 20.00 -54.69 -48.89
C GLN A 55 21.31 -54.09 -48.36
N LYS A 56 22.39 -54.87 -48.40
CA LYS A 56 23.73 -54.37 -48.06
C LYS A 56 24.51 -54.05 -49.32
N LEU A 57 25.12 -52.86 -49.36
CA LEU A 57 26.00 -52.42 -50.44
C LEU A 57 27.40 -52.15 -49.91
N PRO A 58 28.47 -52.53 -50.63
CA PRO A 58 29.84 -52.21 -50.23
C PRO A 58 30.12 -50.72 -50.41
N LEU A 59 30.68 -50.08 -49.38
CA LEU A 59 31.10 -48.68 -49.44
C LEU A 59 32.53 -48.59 -50.00
N LYS A 60 32.67 -48.18 -51.25
CA LYS A 60 33.98 -48.03 -51.93
C LYS A 60 34.33 -46.59 -52.27
N MET A 61 33.34 -45.70 -52.28
CA MET A 61 33.54 -44.28 -52.55
C MET A 61 34.28 -43.56 -51.40
N SER A 62 34.94 -42.45 -51.70
CA SER A 62 35.58 -41.60 -50.69
C SER A 62 34.55 -40.84 -49.85
N VAL A 63 34.82 -40.68 -48.55
CA VAL A 63 33.95 -39.95 -47.60
C VAL A 63 34.78 -38.87 -46.91
N ASP A 64 34.51 -37.60 -47.24
CA ASP A 64 35.20 -36.46 -46.66
C ASP A 64 34.26 -35.60 -45.80
N TYR A 65 34.77 -35.09 -44.69
CA TYR A 65 34.03 -34.16 -43.81
C TYR A 65 34.67 -32.78 -43.82
N ILE A 66 33.94 -31.79 -44.33
CA ILE A 66 34.38 -30.39 -44.34
C ILE A 66 33.29 -29.55 -43.68
N SER A 67 33.48 -29.17 -42.42
CA SER A 67 32.47 -28.40 -41.69
C SER A 67 32.34 -26.98 -42.24
N PHE A 68 31.20 -26.72 -42.90
CA PHE A 68 30.67 -25.37 -43.16
C PHE A 68 29.55 -25.03 -42.18
N SER A 69 29.64 -25.57 -40.98
CA SER A 69 28.66 -25.30 -39.93
C SER A 69 28.85 -23.87 -39.42
N ALA A 70 27.84 -23.02 -39.56
CA ALA A 70 27.83 -21.66 -39.03
C ALA A 70 27.60 -21.65 -37.50
N HIS A 71 28.33 -22.50 -36.78
CA HIS A 71 28.32 -22.59 -35.32
C HIS A 71 29.55 -21.90 -34.75
N THR A 72 29.38 -21.35 -33.55
CA THR A 72 30.49 -20.75 -32.82
C THR A 72 31.42 -21.82 -32.28
N ASP A 73 32.71 -21.53 -32.27
CA ASP A 73 33.69 -22.36 -31.60
C ASP A 73 33.77 -22.07 -30.09
N TYR A 74 34.67 -22.76 -29.40
CA TYR A 74 34.91 -22.55 -27.97
C TYR A 74 35.40 -21.12 -27.66
N GLN A 75 36.29 -20.57 -28.50
CA GLN A 75 36.91 -19.26 -28.24
C GLN A 75 35.86 -18.16 -28.34
N GLN A 76 35.05 -18.18 -29.40
CA GLN A 76 33.95 -17.25 -29.63
C GLN A 76 32.88 -17.35 -28.53
N THR A 77 32.53 -18.57 -28.13
CA THR A 77 31.53 -18.80 -27.07
C THR A 77 32.03 -18.34 -25.71
N SER A 78 33.30 -18.62 -25.38
CA SER A 78 33.92 -18.14 -24.14
C SER A 78 34.04 -16.62 -24.13
N GLU A 79 34.47 -16.00 -25.24
CA GLU A 79 34.55 -14.55 -25.36
C GLU A 79 33.18 -13.88 -25.17
N PHE A 80 32.12 -14.44 -25.78
CA PHE A 80 30.75 -13.94 -25.62
C PHE A 80 30.29 -13.96 -24.15
N ILE A 81 30.57 -15.05 -23.43
CA ILE A 81 30.25 -15.18 -21.99
C ILE A 81 31.10 -14.21 -21.16
N ASN A 82 32.37 -14.03 -21.52
CA ASN A 82 33.29 -13.10 -20.86
C ASN A 82 32.86 -11.62 -21.00
N ILE A 83 32.26 -11.26 -22.14
CA ILE A 83 31.73 -9.91 -22.38
C ILE A 83 30.48 -9.67 -21.53
N LEU A 84 29.52 -10.61 -21.55
CA LEU A 84 28.23 -10.43 -20.87
C LEU A 84 28.32 -10.62 -19.35
N LYS A 85 29.26 -11.44 -18.87
CA LYS A 85 29.43 -11.81 -17.46
C LYS A 85 28.10 -12.20 -16.77
N PRO A 86 27.29 -13.10 -17.36
CA PRO A 86 26.02 -13.50 -16.78
C PRO A 86 26.25 -14.27 -15.46
N PRO A 87 25.35 -14.18 -14.47
CA PRO A 87 25.44 -14.98 -13.24
C PRO A 87 25.09 -16.45 -13.48
N HIS A 88 24.16 -16.72 -14.39
CA HIS A 88 23.70 -18.06 -14.76
C HIS A 88 23.80 -18.27 -16.26
N VAL A 89 24.38 -19.41 -16.68
CA VAL A 89 24.45 -19.86 -18.09
C VAL A 89 23.79 -21.21 -18.20
N VAL A 90 22.89 -21.36 -19.16
CA VAL A 90 22.18 -22.62 -19.41
C VAL A 90 22.58 -23.14 -20.79
N LEU A 91 23.29 -24.25 -20.83
CA LEU A 91 23.71 -24.92 -22.06
C LEU A 91 22.58 -25.81 -22.57
N VAL A 92 22.23 -25.62 -23.84
CA VAL A 92 21.19 -26.35 -24.59
C VAL A 92 21.68 -26.59 -26.01
N HIS A 93 20.94 -27.38 -26.79
CA HIS A 93 21.22 -27.62 -28.22
C HIS A 93 22.67 -28.10 -28.50
N GLY A 94 23.17 -29.01 -27.67
CA GLY A 94 24.46 -29.66 -27.88
C GLY A 94 24.38 -31.16 -27.58
N GLU A 95 25.36 -31.91 -28.05
CA GLU A 95 25.54 -33.31 -27.69
C GLU A 95 25.94 -33.41 -26.20
N GLN A 96 25.48 -34.46 -25.51
CA GLN A 96 25.57 -34.55 -24.05
C GLN A 96 27.02 -34.53 -23.52
N ASN A 97 27.94 -35.20 -24.19
CA ASN A 97 29.34 -35.27 -23.78
C ASN A 97 30.08 -33.95 -24.09
N GLU A 98 29.85 -33.36 -25.26
CA GLU A 98 30.44 -32.08 -25.66
C GLU A 98 29.91 -30.93 -24.81
N MET A 99 28.62 -30.92 -24.45
CA MET A 99 28.08 -29.98 -23.47
C MET A 99 28.72 -30.14 -22.09
N SER A 100 29.00 -31.38 -21.67
CA SER A 100 29.68 -31.66 -20.40
C SER A 100 31.13 -31.17 -20.40
N ARG A 101 31.83 -31.31 -21.53
CA ARG A 101 33.18 -30.76 -21.75
C ARG A 101 33.18 -29.23 -21.73
N LEU A 102 32.27 -28.60 -22.46
CA LEU A 102 32.12 -27.14 -22.49
C LEU A 102 31.82 -26.59 -21.09
N LYS A 103 30.90 -27.22 -20.35
CA LYS A 103 30.61 -26.87 -18.96
C LYS A 103 31.85 -26.92 -18.08
N ALA A 104 32.63 -28.00 -18.14
CA ALA A 104 33.84 -28.14 -17.34
C ALA A 104 34.90 -27.08 -17.70
N ALA A 105 35.03 -26.75 -18.99
CA ALA A 105 35.94 -25.71 -19.46
C ALA A 105 35.54 -24.31 -18.95
N LEU A 106 34.26 -23.95 -19.07
CA LEU A 106 33.72 -22.67 -18.57
C LEU A 106 33.81 -22.55 -17.05
N GLN A 107 33.55 -23.64 -16.32
CA GLN A 107 33.67 -23.65 -14.86
C GLN A 107 35.13 -23.46 -14.40
N ARG A 108 36.09 -24.06 -15.11
CA ARG A 108 37.52 -23.90 -14.84
C ARG A 108 37.99 -22.48 -15.09
N GLU A 109 37.50 -21.84 -16.16
CA GLU A 109 37.84 -20.47 -16.53
C GLU A 109 37.30 -19.45 -15.51
N HIS A 110 36.04 -19.61 -15.07
CA HIS A 110 35.34 -18.60 -14.27
C HIS A 110 35.35 -18.80 -12.75
N ARG A 111 36.05 -19.83 -12.25
CA ARG A 111 36.42 -20.17 -10.85
C ARG A 111 35.42 -20.01 -9.69
N THR A 112 34.23 -19.43 -9.87
CA THR A 112 33.09 -19.36 -8.92
C THR A 112 32.02 -18.32 -9.31
N ARG A 113 32.29 -17.41 -10.25
CA ARG A 113 31.34 -16.33 -10.59
C ARG A 113 30.18 -16.74 -11.51
N LEU A 114 30.33 -17.87 -12.19
CA LEU A 114 29.42 -18.33 -13.24
C LEU A 114 28.80 -19.67 -12.86
N ALA A 115 27.48 -19.71 -12.69
CA ALA A 115 26.74 -20.96 -12.52
C ALA A 115 26.35 -21.51 -13.90
N VAL A 116 27.03 -22.59 -14.34
CA VAL A 116 26.75 -23.25 -15.62
C VAL A 116 25.85 -24.47 -15.42
N HIS A 117 24.70 -24.47 -16.10
CA HIS A 117 23.66 -25.49 -16.02
C HIS A 117 23.54 -26.24 -17.34
N THR A 118 23.29 -27.55 -17.27
CA THR A 118 23.10 -28.46 -18.42
C THR A 118 21.87 -29.33 -18.17
N PRO A 119 20.65 -28.74 -18.17
CA PRO A 119 19.44 -29.49 -17.86
C PRO A 119 19.15 -30.52 -18.95
N ARG A 120 18.73 -31.72 -18.55
CA ARG A 120 18.19 -32.72 -19.48
C ARG A 120 16.79 -32.33 -19.95
N ASN A 121 16.33 -32.93 -21.04
CA ASN A 121 14.93 -32.81 -21.44
C ASN A 121 14.02 -33.17 -20.26
N THR A 122 12.97 -32.36 -20.06
CA THR A 122 12.03 -32.44 -18.91
C THR A 122 12.59 -32.11 -17.53
N GLN A 123 13.88 -31.76 -17.40
CA GLN A 123 14.45 -31.34 -16.13
C GLN A 123 14.10 -29.88 -15.83
N LEU A 124 13.40 -29.63 -14.72
CA LEU A 124 13.11 -28.28 -14.24
C LEU A 124 14.38 -27.62 -13.69
N LEU A 125 14.70 -26.42 -14.18
CA LEU A 125 15.75 -25.56 -13.63
C LEU A 125 15.08 -24.43 -12.84
N SER A 126 15.25 -24.43 -11.51
CA SER A 126 14.76 -23.36 -10.63
C SER A 126 15.86 -22.35 -10.35
N LEU A 127 15.61 -21.08 -10.65
CA LEU A 127 16.50 -19.95 -10.37
C LEU A 127 15.79 -18.96 -9.47
N THR A 128 16.43 -18.58 -8.36
CA THR A 128 15.86 -17.65 -7.39
C THR A 128 16.45 -16.27 -7.57
N PHE A 129 15.60 -15.29 -7.88
CA PHE A 129 15.99 -13.89 -8.01
C PHE A 129 15.39 -13.10 -6.85
N ARG A 130 16.26 -12.52 -6.01
CA ARG A 130 15.82 -11.59 -4.97
C ARG A 130 15.64 -10.22 -5.62
N GLY A 131 14.40 -9.88 -5.93
CA GLY A 131 14.03 -8.54 -6.38
C GLY A 131 13.63 -7.68 -5.18
N ASP A 132 14.35 -6.59 -4.95
CA ASP A 132 13.91 -5.58 -4.00
C ASP A 132 12.63 -4.92 -4.55
N LYS A 133 11.55 -4.98 -3.78
CA LYS A 133 10.28 -4.36 -4.17
C LYS A 133 10.35 -2.88 -3.81
N THR A 134 10.56 -2.04 -4.82
CA THR A 134 10.51 -0.59 -4.67
C THR A 134 9.10 -0.09 -4.94
N ALA A 135 8.53 0.68 -4.01
CA ALA A 135 7.28 1.40 -4.23
C ALA A 135 7.55 2.90 -4.38
N LYS A 136 6.88 3.53 -5.35
CA LYS A 136 7.00 4.98 -5.59
C LYS A 136 5.83 5.70 -4.94
N VAL A 137 6.13 6.65 -4.06
CA VAL A 137 5.13 7.55 -3.49
C VAL A 137 4.74 8.57 -4.57
N MET A 138 3.45 8.85 -4.72
CA MET A 138 2.91 9.75 -5.73
C MET A 138 1.81 10.64 -5.15
N GLY A 139 1.57 11.78 -5.81
CA GLY A 139 0.53 12.73 -5.42
C GLY A 139 0.94 13.61 -4.24
N SER A 140 -0.03 13.93 -3.39
CA SER A 140 0.13 14.77 -2.20
C SER A 140 1.16 14.21 -1.20
N LEU A 141 1.24 12.88 -1.06
CA LEU A 141 2.24 12.22 -0.20
C LEU A 141 3.69 12.39 -0.68
N ALA A 142 3.90 12.85 -1.92
CA ALA A 142 5.22 13.06 -2.49
C ALA A 142 5.64 14.55 -2.48
N VAL A 143 4.84 15.44 -1.89
CA VAL A 143 5.14 16.88 -1.82
C VAL A 143 6.31 17.14 -0.89
N ASP A 144 6.31 16.51 0.29
CA ASP A 144 7.43 16.57 1.23
C ASP A 144 8.31 15.32 1.07
N PRO A 145 9.64 15.48 0.99
CA PRO A 145 10.54 14.33 0.91
C PRO A 145 10.50 13.54 2.22
N SER A 146 10.26 12.23 2.11
CA SER A 146 10.14 11.35 3.28
C SER A 146 11.47 11.23 4.03
N LYS A 147 11.40 11.31 5.36
CA LYS A 147 12.58 11.13 6.23
C LYS A 147 12.71 9.67 6.69
N PRO A 148 13.93 9.14 6.85
CA PRO A 148 14.11 7.81 7.41
C PRO A 148 13.48 7.68 8.80
N GLY A 149 12.63 6.66 9.00
CA GLY A 149 11.91 6.41 10.26
C GLY A 149 10.54 7.06 10.36
N GLU A 150 10.15 7.87 9.37
CA GLU A 150 8.80 8.43 9.29
C GLU A 150 7.79 7.37 8.85
N GLN A 151 6.64 7.32 9.53
CA GLN A 151 5.56 6.41 9.16
C GLN A 151 4.82 6.96 7.95
N LEU A 152 4.85 6.20 6.85
CA LEU A 152 4.09 6.51 5.65
C LEU A 152 2.77 5.73 5.65
N GLN A 153 1.65 6.45 5.64
CA GLN A 153 0.32 5.86 5.52
C GLN A 153 -0.29 6.20 4.15
N GLY A 154 -0.78 5.19 3.45
CA GLY A 154 -1.40 5.38 2.14
C GLY A 154 -1.91 4.06 1.56
N ILE A 155 -2.53 4.16 0.39
CA ILE A 155 -3.04 3.03 -0.37
C ILE A 155 -1.93 2.54 -1.30
N LEU A 156 -1.57 1.27 -1.20
CA LEU A 156 -0.62 0.62 -2.10
C LEU A 156 -1.35 0.07 -3.32
N VAL A 157 -1.05 0.63 -4.49
CA VAL A 157 -1.58 0.18 -5.78
C VAL A 157 -0.48 -0.58 -6.52
N LYS A 158 -0.77 -1.85 -6.82
CA LYS A 158 0.12 -2.71 -7.62
C LYS A 158 -0.38 -2.77 -9.05
N ARG A 159 0.46 -2.32 -10.00
CA ARG A 159 0.26 -2.52 -11.45
C ARG A 159 1.39 -3.38 -11.99
N ASN A 160 1.11 -4.65 -12.24
CA ASN A 160 2.09 -5.64 -12.67
C ASN A 160 3.25 -5.75 -11.66
N PHE A 161 4.44 -5.27 -12.02
CA PHE A 161 5.65 -5.26 -11.19
C PHE A 161 5.92 -3.90 -10.54
N ASN A 162 5.15 -2.87 -10.89
CA ASN A 162 5.28 -1.54 -10.32
C ASN A 162 4.36 -1.36 -9.11
N TYR A 163 4.93 -0.79 -8.06
CA TYR A 163 4.22 -0.48 -6.83
C TYR A 163 4.16 1.03 -6.66
N HIS A 164 2.96 1.54 -6.38
CA HIS A 164 2.70 2.96 -6.14
C HIS A 164 2.00 3.13 -4.80
N ILE A 165 2.43 4.10 -4.01
CA ILE A 165 1.76 4.48 -2.76
C ILE A 165 1.12 5.84 -2.99
N LEU A 166 -0.19 5.91 -2.73
CA LEU A 166 -1.03 7.08 -2.99
C LEU A 166 -1.83 7.46 -1.74
N ALA A 167 -2.16 8.74 -1.63
CA ALA A 167 -3.15 9.19 -0.66
C ALA A 167 -4.54 8.74 -1.13
N PRO A 168 -5.48 8.45 -0.22
CA PRO A 168 -6.86 8.10 -0.59
C PRO A 168 -7.50 9.14 -1.54
N SER A 169 -7.24 10.43 -1.31
CA SER A 169 -7.74 11.54 -2.12
C SER A 169 -7.19 11.61 -3.55
N ASP A 170 -6.04 10.99 -3.80
CA ASP A 170 -5.37 11.02 -5.11
C ASP A 170 -5.63 9.74 -5.93
N LEU A 171 -6.38 8.80 -5.38
CA LEU A 171 -6.65 7.51 -6.02
C LEU A 171 -7.32 7.70 -7.39
N ASN A 172 -8.38 8.52 -7.47
CA ASN A 172 -9.10 8.78 -8.72
C ASN A 172 -8.26 9.58 -9.76
N LYS A 173 -7.17 10.23 -9.34
CA LYS A 173 -6.31 11.03 -10.24
C LYS A 173 -5.29 10.17 -10.96
N TYR A 174 -4.73 9.17 -10.26
CA TYR A 174 -3.66 8.31 -10.77
C TYR A 174 -4.15 6.91 -11.13
N THR A 175 -5.38 6.56 -10.74
CA THR A 175 -5.99 5.27 -11.04
C THR A 175 -7.39 5.41 -11.62
N GLU A 176 -7.75 4.43 -12.45
CA GLU A 176 -9.09 4.26 -13.00
C GLU A 176 -10.09 3.75 -11.95
N LEU A 177 -9.65 3.58 -10.70
CA LEU A 177 -10.53 3.19 -9.61
C LEU A 177 -11.41 4.38 -9.26
N THR A 178 -12.70 4.14 -9.20
CA THR A 178 -13.68 5.08 -8.67
C THR A 178 -13.85 4.87 -7.17
N GLN A 179 -13.63 5.92 -6.40
CA GLN A 179 -14.04 5.96 -4.99
C GLN A 179 -15.57 6.05 -4.92
N SER A 180 -16.18 5.05 -4.30
CA SER A 180 -17.62 5.02 -3.99
C SER A 180 -17.80 5.07 -2.49
N GLU A 181 -18.69 5.93 -2.02
CA GLU A 181 -19.07 6.02 -0.62
C GLU A 181 -20.52 5.58 -0.47
N VAL A 182 -20.77 4.74 0.52
CA VAL A 182 -22.12 4.27 0.83
C VAL A 182 -22.61 5.07 2.02
N VAL A 183 -23.71 5.80 1.83
CA VAL A 183 -24.42 6.49 2.91
C VAL A 183 -25.62 5.66 3.29
N GLN A 184 -25.76 5.37 4.57
CA GLN A 184 -26.94 4.71 5.13
C GLN A 184 -27.84 5.74 5.79
N ARG A 185 -29.15 5.56 5.55
CA ARG A 185 -30.20 6.37 6.15
C ARG A 185 -31.26 5.47 6.75
N GLN A 186 -31.51 5.61 8.04
CA GLN A 186 -32.47 4.81 8.78
C GLN A 186 -33.51 5.70 9.46
N SER A 187 -34.78 5.36 9.30
CA SER A 187 -35.89 6.08 9.93
C SER A 187 -36.48 5.24 11.06
N ILE A 188 -36.58 5.82 12.24
CA ILE A 188 -37.03 5.17 13.46
C ILE A 188 -38.24 5.93 13.99
N HIS A 189 -39.32 5.22 14.28
CA HIS A 189 -40.48 5.84 14.92
C HIS A 189 -40.20 6.09 16.41
N TYR A 190 -40.48 7.31 16.89
CA TYR A 190 -40.26 7.71 18.27
C TYR A 190 -41.41 8.60 18.76
N THR A 191 -42.09 8.14 19.81
CA THR A 191 -43.25 8.80 20.43
C THR A 191 -42.94 9.45 21.79
N GLY A 192 -41.70 9.33 22.28
CA GLY A 192 -41.27 9.91 23.54
C GLY A 192 -40.98 11.42 23.45
N SER A 193 -40.69 12.04 24.59
CA SER A 193 -40.35 13.47 24.63
C SER A 193 -38.91 13.71 24.13
N SER A 194 -38.68 14.86 23.49
CA SER A 194 -37.33 15.27 23.05
C SER A 194 -36.34 15.37 24.22
N ALA A 195 -36.81 15.66 25.43
CA ALA A 195 -36.00 15.69 26.64
C ALA A 195 -35.49 14.29 27.06
N LEU A 196 -36.34 13.27 26.97
CA LEU A 196 -35.95 11.88 27.25
C LEU A 196 -34.97 11.36 26.18
N LEU A 197 -35.24 11.65 24.91
CA LEU A 197 -34.34 11.35 23.81
C LEU A 197 -32.95 11.96 24.05
N ARG A 198 -32.90 13.25 24.35
CA ARG A 198 -31.65 13.97 24.63
C ARG A 198 -30.88 13.31 25.78
N HIS A 199 -31.56 12.95 26.85
CA HIS A 199 -30.93 12.32 28.01
C HIS A 199 -30.29 10.97 27.67
N VAL A 200 -31.01 10.12 26.94
CA VAL A 200 -30.52 8.79 26.54
C VAL A 200 -29.35 8.91 25.57
N VAL A 201 -29.44 9.80 24.59
CA VAL A 201 -28.39 9.99 23.58
C VAL A 201 -27.14 10.63 24.19
N VAL A 202 -27.27 11.60 25.11
CA VAL A 202 -26.12 12.18 25.83
C VAL A 202 -25.41 11.14 26.68
N ARG A 203 -26.17 10.25 27.33
CA ARG A 203 -25.59 9.16 28.13
C ARG A 203 -24.82 8.15 27.25
N LEU A 204 -25.28 7.90 26.03
CA LEU A 204 -24.65 6.97 25.10
C LEU A 204 -23.44 7.59 24.38
N ALA A 205 -23.61 8.76 23.79
CA ALA A 205 -22.60 9.43 22.95
C ALA A 205 -21.60 10.27 23.74
N GLY A 206 -21.93 10.65 24.98
CA GLY A 206 -21.13 11.53 25.82
C GLY A 206 -21.18 12.98 25.32
N THR A 207 -20.49 13.27 24.21
CA THR A 207 -20.45 14.59 23.59
C THR A 207 -21.35 14.61 22.34
N ILE A 208 -22.29 15.55 22.31
CA ILE A 208 -23.17 15.78 21.16
C ILE A 208 -22.87 17.17 20.60
N GLU A 209 -22.65 17.24 19.29
CA GLU A 209 -22.55 18.50 18.56
C GLU A 209 -23.95 18.89 18.05
N PHE A 210 -24.47 20.02 18.53
CA PHE A 210 -25.80 20.50 18.13
C PHE A 210 -25.68 21.40 16.90
N LEU A 211 -25.97 20.85 15.72
CA LEU A 211 -25.95 21.60 14.46
C LEU A 211 -27.19 22.50 14.31
N SER A 212 -28.34 22.05 14.80
CA SER A 212 -29.58 22.83 14.93
C SER A 212 -30.45 22.29 16.06
N GLU A 213 -31.61 22.91 16.31
CA GLU A 213 -32.58 22.40 17.29
C GLU A 213 -33.07 20.98 16.94
N THR A 214 -33.12 20.65 15.65
CA THR A 214 -33.63 19.37 15.13
C THR A 214 -32.54 18.47 14.55
N ARG A 215 -31.28 18.91 14.43
CA ARG A 215 -30.17 18.13 13.86
C ARG A 215 -29.00 18.08 14.82
N TRP A 216 -28.65 16.87 15.25
CA TRP A 216 -27.57 16.61 16.20
C TRP A 216 -26.53 15.68 15.57
N ARG A 217 -25.25 15.92 15.81
CA ARG A 217 -24.15 15.08 15.36
C ARG A 217 -23.58 14.29 16.53
N LEU A 218 -23.53 12.97 16.35
CA LEU A 218 -23.09 11.98 17.32
C LEU A 218 -21.80 11.33 16.84
N TYR A 219 -20.84 11.14 17.75
CA TYR A 219 -19.53 10.50 17.47
C TYR A 219 -18.75 11.09 16.29
N ASN A 220 -19.06 12.34 15.89
CA ASN A 220 -18.53 13.02 14.69
C ASN A 220 -18.81 12.30 13.35
N CYS A 221 -19.64 11.25 13.32
CA CYS A 221 -19.86 10.42 12.13
C CYS A 221 -21.33 10.09 11.84
N ILE A 222 -22.24 10.33 12.79
CA ILE A 222 -23.68 10.06 12.63
C ILE A 222 -24.46 11.37 12.81
N ASP A 223 -25.29 11.69 11.83
CA ASP A 223 -26.24 12.79 11.92
C ASP A 223 -27.63 12.25 12.30
N MET A 224 -28.15 12.73 13.42
CA MET A 224 -29.50 12.47 13.90
C MET A 224 -30.39 13.68 13.60
N ILE A 225 -31.43 13.46 12.82
CA ILE A 225 -32.44 14.46 12.45
C ILE A 225 -33.76 14.08 13.14
N ILE A 226 -34.33 15.02 13.88
CA ILE A 226 -35.53 14.83 14.70
C ILE A 226 -36.71 15.46 13.96
N GLU A 227 -37.58 14.63 13.40
CA GLU A 227 -38.78 14.99 12.64
C GLU A 227 -40.01 14.28 13.25
N PRO A 228 -40.55 14.75 14.39
CA PRO A 228 -41.58 14.02 15.12
C PRO A 228 -42.77 13.60 14.22
N PRO A 229 -43.22 12.33 14.28
CA PRO A 229 -42.86 11.27 15.24
C PRO A 229 -41.72 10.34 14.74
N VAL A 230 -40.86 10.81 13.86
CA VAL A 230 -39.76 10.03 13.25
C VAL A 230 -38.41 10.65 13.61
N ILE A 231 -37.42 9.80 13.83
CA ILE A 231 -36.02 10.19 13.96
C ILE A 231 -35.28 9.54 12.80
N VAL A 232 -34.54 10.34 12.05
CA VAL A 232 -33.73 9.89 10.92
C VAL A 232 -32.27 9.89 11.34
N LEU A 233 -31.59 8.76 11.19
CA LEU A 233 -30.14 8.65 11.32
C LEU A 233 -29.54 8.59 9.92
N GLU A 234 -28.49 9.36 9.68
CA GLU A 234 -27.73 9.36 8.44
C GLU A 234 -26.22 9.28 8.75
N TRP A 235 -25.52 8.32 8.14
CA TRP A 235 -24.08 8.14 8.35
C TRP A 235 -23.42 7.48 7.13
N GLN A 236 -22.10 7.64 7.03
CA GLN A 236 -21.29 6.90 6.05
C GLN A 236 -21.06 5.47 6.56
N ALA A 237 -21.44 4.47 5.77
CA ALA A 237 -21.39 3.06 6.15
C ALA A 237 -19.94 2.58 6.27
N GLN A 238 -19.53 2.26 7.49
CA GLN A 238 -18.23 1.71 7.83
C GLN A 238 -18.40 0.81 9.06
N PRO A 239 -17.59 -0.24 9.27
CA PRO A 239 -17.79 -1.18 10.36
C PRO A 239 -17.91 -0.54 11.76
N VAL A 240 -17.20 0.58 11.97
CA VAL A 240 -17.22 1.32 13.25
C VAL A 240 -18.43 2.26 13.34
N SER A 241 -18.74 3.00 12.27
CA SER A 241 -19.91 3.89 12.25
C SER A 241 -21.22 3.13 12.27
N ASP A 242 -21.29 1.96 11.63
CA ASP A 242 -22.45 1.05 11.66
C ASP A 242 -22.70 0.56 13.09
N MET A 243 -21.66 0.15 13.82
CA MET A 243 -21.77 -0.24 15.22
C MET A 243 -22.29 0.92 16.09
N TYR A 244 -21.80 2.15 15.87
CA TYR A 244 -22.31 3.32 16.59
C TYR A 244 -23.77 3.62 16.23
N ALA A 245 -24.14 3.49 14.95
CA ALA A 245 -25.50 3.71 14.49
C ALA A 245 -26.45 2.69 15.13
N ASP A 246 -26.10 1.40 15.14
CA ASP A 246 -26.87 0.34 15.80
C ASP A 246 -27.05 0.60 17.31
N ALA A 247 -26.01 1.07 17.99
CA ALA A 247 -26.10 1.45 19.40
C ALA A 247 -27.09 2.61 19.62
N VAL A 248 -27.06 3.62 18.75
CA VAL A 248 -28.00 4.76 18.79
C VAL A 248 -29.42 4.29 18.49
N VAL A 249 -29.63 3.44 17.47
CA VAL A 249 -30.93 2.85 17.13
C VAL A 249 -31.50 2.10 18.33
N ALA A 250 -30.71 1.22 18.94
CA ALA A 250 -31.12 0.45 20.11
C ALA A 250 -31.48 1.37 21.29
N ALA A 251 -30.74 2.45 21.49
CA ALA A 251 -31.01 3.43 22.54
C ALA A 251 -32.30 4.24 22.28
N VAL A 252 -32.56 4.63 21.03
CA VAL A 252 -33.81 5.33 20.63
C VAL A 252 -35.02 4.42 20.82
N LEU A 253 -34.94 3.17 20.38
CA LEU A 253 -36.00 2.19 20.58
C LEU A 253 -36.24 1.92 22.07
N GLY A 254 -35.15 1.74 22.84
CA GLY A 254 -35.20 1.60 24.30
C GLY A 254 -35.83 2.81 24.99
N ALA A 255 -35.52 4.03 24.54
CA ALA A 255 -36.08 5.26 25.10
C ALA A 255 -37.61 5.33 24.97
N SER A 256 -38.20 4.72 23.93
CA SER A 256 -39.67 4.68 23.79
C SER A 256 -40.37 3.81 24.84
N SER A 257 -39.63 2.87 25.45
CA SER A 257 -40.11 1.98 26.52
C SER A 257 -39.91 2.53 27.94
N LEU A 258 -39.17 3.65 28.08
CA LEU A 258 -38.87 4.26 29.38
C LEU A 258 -39.93 5.30 29.76
N SER A 259 -40.32 5.33 31.04
CA SER A 259 -41.09 6.45 31.58
C SER A 259 -40.22 7.71 31.63
N ALA A 260 -40.82 8.87 31.35
CA ALA A 260 -40.12 10.15 31.42
C ALA A 260 -39.47 10.32 32.80
N PRO A 261 -38.18 10.69 32.91
CA PRO A 261 -37.53 10.82 34.20
C PRO A 261 -38.22 11.94 34.99
N ALA A 262 -38.79 11.60 36.14
CA ALA A 262 -39.27 12.60 37.08
C ALA A 262 -38.04 13.31 37.67
N HIS A 263 -37.84 14.57 37.26
CA HIS A 263 -36.79 15.48 37.72
C HIS A 263 -35.34 15.13 37.35
N LEU A 264 -34.77 15.93 36.46
CA LEU A 264 -33.35 16.33 36.50
C LEU A 264 -33.29 17.83 36.17
N PRO A 265 -32.55 18.64 36.95
CA PRO A 265 -32.40 20.06 36.67
C PRO A 265 -31.67 20.23 35.35
N LEU A 266 -32.20 21.11 34.49
CA LEU A 266 -31.42 21.72 33.42
C LEU A 266 -30.09 22.17 34.02
N ALA A 267 -28.95 21.84 33.40
CA ALA A 267 -27.64 22.31 33.84
C ALA A 267 -27.74 23.80 34.20
N PRO A 268 -27.42 24.20 35.45
CA PRO A 268 -27.65 25.57 35.87
C PRO A 268 -26.83 26.48 34.95
N LYS A 269 -27.50 27.46 34.33
CA LYS A 269 -26.81 28.58 33.69
C LYS A 269 -25.90 29.17 34.76
N LEU A 270 -24.60 29.31 34.46
CA LEU A 270 -23.62 29.92 35.37
C LEU A 270 -24.19 31.24 35.91
N ASP A 271 -24.44 31.29 37.22
CA ASP A 271 -24.88 32.52 37.86
C ASP A 271 -23.71 33.51 37.84
N ARG A 272 -23.88 34.57 37.06
CA ARG A 272 -22.85 35.60 36.85
C ARG A 272 -22.56 36.36 38.13
N MET A 273 -23.49 36.43 39.09
CA MET A 273 -23.23 37.07 40.38
C MET A 273 -22.34 36.19 41.24
N HIS A 274 -22.68 34.91 41.36
CA HIS A 274 -21.87 33.94 42.10
C HIS A 274 -20.45 33.79 41.54
N PHE A 275 -20.29 33.76 40.21
CA PHE A 275 -18.97 33.73 39.59
C PHE A 275 -18.11 34.97 39.95
N LYS A 276 -18.71 36.16 40.00
CA LYS A 276 -17.99 37.39 40.38
C LYS A 276 -17.55 37.37 41.85
N GLU A 277 -18.37 36.83 42.75
CA GLU A 277 -18.02 36.67 44.17
C GLU A 277 -16.82 35.74 44.33
N CYS A 278 -16.85 34.55 43.70
CA CYS A 278 -15.74 33.60 43.77
C CYS A 278 -14.43 34.14 43.17
N VAL A 279 -14.50 34.95 42.11
CA VAL A 279 -13.32 35.61 41.53
C VAL A 279 -12.70 36.60 42.52
N ILE A 280 -13.52 37.37 43.24
CA ILE A 280 -13.03 38.33 44.24
C ILE A 280 -12.38 37.60 45.41
N GLU A 281 -13.05 36.58 45.97
CA GLU A 281 -12.51 35.79 47.09
C GLU A 281 -11.18 35.13 46.73
N MET A 282 -11.10 34.50 45.55
CA MET A 282 -9.86 33.86 45.06
C MET A 282 -8.73 34.88 44.89
N LEU A 283 -9.00 36.05 44.32
CA LEU A 283 -7.95 37.07 44.11
C LEU A 283 -7.52 37.73 45.42
N GLN A 284 -8.42 37.90 46.38
CA GLN A 284 -8.10 38.36 47.73
C GLN A 284 -7.22 37.35 48.48
N GLU A 285 -7.51 36.05 48.35
CA GLU A 285 -6.68 34.99 48.95
C GLU A 285 -5.29 34.93 48.31
N MET A 286 -5.18 35.15 46.99
CA MET A 286 -3.91 35.09 46.26
C MET A 286 -3.02 36.32 46.44
N PHE A 287 -3.59 37.53 46.51
CA PHE A 287 -2.83 38.80 46.47
C PHE A 287 -3.04 39.71 47.68
N GLY A 288 -3.90 39.33 48.63
CA GLY A 288 -4.23 40.12 49.83
C GLY A 288 -5.43 41.04 49.65
N GLU A 289 -6.11 41.38 50.74
CA GLU A 289 -7.35 42.19 50.73
C GLU A 289 -7.16 43.61 50.19
N ASP A 290 -5.97 44.20 50.33
CA ASP A 290 -5.67 45.58 49.92
C ASP A 290 -5.41 45.69 48.40
N SER A 291 -5.19 44.57 47.72
CA SER A 291 -4.78 44.50 46.32
C SER A 291 -5.96 44.40 45.33
N VAL A 292 -7.18 44.15 45.83
CA VAL A 292 -8.38 43.88 45.02
C VAL A 292 -9.57 44.76 45.47
N PRO A 293 -10.24 45.49 44.55
CA PRO A 293 -11.42 46.29 44.89
C PRO A 293 -12.57 45.44 45.44
N LYS A 294 -13.08 45.78 46.63
CA LYS A 294 -14.21 45.07 47.27
C LYS A 294 -15.54 45.19 46.49
N ILE A 295 -15.68 46.18 45.61
CA ILE A 295 -16.87 46.40 44.77
C ILE A 295 -16.45 47.01 43.43
N PHE A 296 -16.83 46.39 42.31
CA PHE A 296 -16.72 46.99 40.98
C PHE A 296 -18.06 46.95 40.24
N LYS A 297 -18.44 48.09 39.65
CA LYS A 297 -19.61 48.18 38.76
C LYS A 297 -19.14 48.02 37.31
N GLY A 298 -19.40 46.84 36.74
CA GLY A 298 -19.10 46.54 35.34
C GLY A 298 -18.52 45.14 35.13
N GLU A 299 -17.79 44.98 34.03
CA GLU A 299 -17.11 43.74 33.61
C GLU A 299 -15.59 43.87 33.62
N LYS A 300 -15.07 45.00 34.12
CA LYS A 300 -13.64 45.28 34.25
C LYS A 300 -13.23 45.31 35.73
N LEU A 301 -12.23 44.52 36.07
CA LEU A 301 -11.60 44.44 37.39
C LEU A 301 -10.15 44.90 37.27
N HIS A 302 -9.62 45.63 38.25
CA HIS A 302 -8.19 45.94 38.30
C HIS A 302 -7.59 45.34 39.57
N VAL A 303 -6.40 44.77 39.47
CA VAL A 303 -5.63 44.22 40.59
C VAL A 303 -4.29 44.96 40.64
N GLU A 304 -3.94 45.51 41.80
CA GLU A 304 -2.71 46.27 41.98
C GLU A 304 -1.84 45.62 43.06
N VAL A 305 -0.62 45.22 42.71
CA VAL A 305 0.32 44.57 43.61
C VAL A 305 1.71 45.18 43.40
N ASN A 306 2.26 45.84 44.43
CA ASN A 306 3.61 46.43 44.43
C ASN A 306 3.89 47.34 43.20
N ASP A 307 3.08 48.39 43.02
CA ASP A 307 3.15 49.38 41.91
C ASP A 307 2.93 48.79 40.50
N LYS A 308 2.44 47.56 40.39
CA LYS A 308 2.03 46.94 39.11
C LYS A 308 0.54 46.73 39.08
N ARG A 309 -0.10 47.23 38.01
CA ARG A 309 -1.54 47.21 37.81
C ARG A 309 -1.91 46.29 36.65
N ALA A 310 -2.78 45.33 36.91
CA ALA A 310 -3.36 44.45 35.90
C ALA A 310 -4.85 44.79 35.74
N ASP A 311 -5.25 45.27 34.56
CA ASP A 311 -6.65 45.50 34.21
C ASP A 311 -7.21 44.25 33.48
N ILE A 312 -8.31 43.70 33.97
CA ILE A 312 -8.89 42.44 33.53
C ILE A 312 -10.29 42.68 33.01
N ASP A 313 -10.57 42.21 31.80
CA ASP A 313 -11.90 42.19 31.20
C ASP A 313 -12.48 40.77 31.27
N LEU A 314 -13.61 40.61 31.96
CA LEU A 314 -14.24 39.30 32.19
C LEU A 314 -14.90 38.69 30.94
N LEU A 315 -15.07 39.45 29.85
CA LEU A 315 -15.64 38.96 28.59
C LEU A 315 -14.57 38.50 27.58
N ALA A 316 -13.44 39.19 27.53
CA ALA A 316 -12.37 38.92 26.59
C ALA A 316 -11.34 37.97 27.22
N LEU A 317 -11.66 36.67 27.23
CA LEU A 317 -10.73 35.58 27.59
C LEU A 317 -9.61 35.38 26.53
N GLU A 318 -9.08 36.46 25.96
CA GLU A 318 -8.01 36.43 24.96
C GLU A 318 -6.67 36.91 25.55
N GLU A 319 -5.60 36.17 25.27
CA GLU A 319 -4.23 36.46 25.71
C GLU A 319 -3.71 37.77 25.09
N LYS A 320 -3.86 38.89 25.82
CA LYS A 320 -3.17 40.15 25.50
C LYS A 320 -2.52 40.78 26.74
N GLY A 321 -1.73 39.99 27.47
CA GLY A 321 -0.89 40.51 28.56
C GLY A 321 0.59 40.14 28.39
N ARG A 322 1.48 41.14 28.38
CA ARG A 322 2.95 40.97 28.31
C ARG A 322 3.60 40.83 29.68
N GLU A 323 2.89 41.12 30.77
CA GLU A 323 3.44 41.09 32.13
C GLU A 323 3.10 39.81 32.90
N SER A 324 3.99 39.41 33.83
CA SER A 324 3.87 38.17 34.60
C SER A 324 2.65 38.12 35.54
N LEU A 325 2.22 39.28 36.04
CA LEU A 325 1.05 39.42 36.93
C LEU A 325 -0.25 39.16 36.16
N GLU A 326 -0.41 39.76 34.98
CA GLU A 326 -1.59 39.58 34.13
C GLU A 326 -1.78 38.12 33.72
N ARG A 327 -0.70 37.42 33.33
CA ARG A 327 -0.75 35.99 32.99
C ARG A 327 -1.18 35.11 34.16
N MET A 328 -0.71 35.42 35.36
CA MET A 328 -1.04 34.66 36.56
C MET A 328 -2.52 34.83 36.93
N VAL A 329 -3.01 36.07 36.90
CA VAL A 329 -4.40 36.37 37.18
C VAL A 329 -5.33 35.78 36.11
N GLN A 330 -4.98 35.91 34.83
CA GLN A 330 -5.75 35.29 33.73
C GLN A 330 -5.79 33.76 33.85
N SER A 331 -4.68 33.11 34.20
CA SER A 331 -4.63 31.66 34.41
C SER A 331 -5.53 31.21 35.57
N ALA A 332 -5.55 31.96 36.68
CA ALA A 332 -6.40 31.67 37.83
C ALA A 332 -7.90 31.82 37.47
N ILE A 333 -8.26 32.91 36.78
CA ILE A 333 -9.65 33.15 36.34
C ILE A 333 -10.10 32.09 35.32
N SER A 334 -9.23 31.71 34.38
CA SER A 334 -9.52 30.65 33.40
C SER A 334 -9.78 29.30 34.08
N LYS A 335 -8.98 28.94 35.09
CA LYS A 335 -9.17 27.71 35.87
C LYS A 335 -10.48 27.76 36.66
N LEU A 336 -10.79 28.87 37.31
CA LEU A 336 -12.04 29.04 38.05
C LEU A 336 -13.26 28.97 37.12
N TYR A 337 -13.18 29.61 35.94
CA TYR A 337 -14.22 29.51 34.91
C TYR A 337 -14.41 28.07 34.44
N SER A 338 -13.32 27.32 34.20
CA SER A 338 -13.40 25.92 33.80
C SER A 338 -13.99 25.00 34.86
N ALA A 339 -13.86 25.36 36.15
CA ALA A 339 -14.41 24.60 37.26
C ALA A 339 -15.90 24.87 37.51
N LEU A 340 -16.36 26.11 37.25
CA LEU A 340 -17.73 26.54 37.55
C LEU A 340 -18.65 26.54 36.31
N ALA A 341 -18.12 26.72 35.11
CA ALA A 341 -18.93 26.78 33.90
C ALA A 341 -19.31 25.38 33.42
N PRO A 342 -20.59 25.13 33.03
CA PRO A 342 -20.93 23.94 32.27
C PRO A 342 -20.17 23.98 30.92
N VAL A 343 -19.70 22.82 30.46
CA VAL A 343 -18.91 22.67 29.22
C VAL A 343 -19.59 23.42 28.07
N LYS A 344 -19.01 24.53 27.66
CA LYS A 344 -19.56 25.42 26.64
C LYS A 344 -19.05 24.98 25.27
N ALA A 345 -19.94 24.86 24.29
CA ALA A 345 -19.56 24.61 22.90
C ALA A 345 -18.68 25.76 22.37
N PRO A 346 -17.71 25.48 21.47
CA PRO A 346 -16.92 26.52 20.82
C PRO A 346 -17.82 27.45 19.98
N PRO A 347 -17.47 28.74 19.82
CA PRO A 347 -18.23 29.63 18.96
C PRO A 347 -18.19 29.14 17.51
N PRO A 348 -19.27 29.35 16.72
CA PRO A 348 -19.29 28.97 15.32
C PRO A 348 -18.20 29.71 14.54
N PRO A 349 -17.60 29.10 13.51
CA PRO A 349 -16.68 29.80 12.63
C PRO A 349 -17.41 30.98 11.98
N THR A 350 -16.85 32.19 12.14
CA THR A 350 -17.34 33.40 11.48
C THR A 350 -17.24 33.21 9.96
N CYS A 351 -18.35 33.43 9.25
CA CYS A 351 -18.45 33.41 7.79
C CYS A 351 -17.40 34.27 7.09
#